data_AF-A0AAP0HL27-F1
#
_entry.id   AF-A0AAP0HL27-F1
#
_cell.length_a   1.000
_cell.length_b   1.000
_cell.length_c   1.000
_cell.angle_alpha   90.00
_cell.angle_beta   90.00
_cell.angle_gamma   90.00
#
_symmetry.space_group_name_H-M   'P 1'
#
loop_
_entity.id
_entity.type
_entity.pdbx_description
1 polymer ?
#
loop_
_entity_poly.entity_id
_entity_poly.type
_entity_poly.pdbx_seq_one_letter_code
_entity_poly.pdbx_strand_id
1 'polypeptide(L)' 'MKDKKWFMRGKTVINDEPPLIRSGEEILMEIEDLGLMKVTKIGANAKNAQIAKGSGWRKRSIIGDLPYWRTNLIRHN' A
#
# COMPACT_ATOMS: atom_id res chain seq x y z
N MET A 1 -2.81 17.47 -8.49
CA MET A 1 -1.53 18.20 -8.56
C MET A 1 -0.88 18.05 -7.20
N LYS A 2 0.28 17.38 -7.07
CA LYS A 2 0.89 17.13 -5.74
C LYS A 2 1.54 18.42 -5.26
N ASP A 3 1.04 19.00 -4.18
CA ASP A 3 1.58 20.22 -3.59
C ASP A 3 3.01 19.99 -3.06
N LYS A 4 3.99 20.59 -3.74
CA LYS A 4 5.43 20.58 -3.40
C LYS A 4 5.77 21.23 -2.06
N LYS A 5 4.77 21.68 -1.30
CA LYS A 5 4.94 22.51 -0.08
C LYS A 5 5.13 21.69 1.20
N TRP A 6 4.88 20.39 1.19
CA TRP A 6 4.87 19.56 2.41
C TRP A 6 6.26 19.09 2.86
N PHE A 7 7.24 19.14 1.97
CA PHE A 7 8.60 18.67 2.25
C PHE A 7 9.62 19.78 1.98
N MET A 8 9.45 20.94 2.64
CA MET A 8 10.41 22.03 2.55
C MET A 8 11.48 21.90 3.64
N ARG A 9 12.75 22.06 3.26
CA ARG A 9 13.89 22.07 4.17
C ARG A 9 13.66 23.09 5.29
N GLY A 10 13.69 22.65 6.55
CA GLY A 10 13.48 23.50 7.72
C GLY A 10 12.03 23.68 8.15
N LYS A 11 11.06 22.99 7.52
CA LYS A 11 9.68 22.91 8.03
C LYS A 11 9.42 21.53 8.61
N THR A 12 9.21 21.48 9.93
CA THR A 12 8.66 20.30 10.60
C THR A 12 7.19 20.19 10.23
N VAL A 13 6.76 19.01 9.79
CA VAL A 13 5.33 18.70 9.67
C VAL A 13 4.80 18.60 11.11
N ILE A 14 4.02 19.60 11.54
CA ILE A 14 3.58 19.77 12.94
C ILE A 14 2.31 18.94 13.22
N ASN A 15 1.55 18.62 12.18
CA ASN A 15 0.38 17.77 12.25
C ASN A 15 0.70 16.52 11.45
N ASP A 16 0.98 15.43 12.15
CA ASP A 16 0.54 14.09 11.81
C ASP A 16 1.02 13.23 12.97
N GLU A 17 0.07 12.79 13.81
CA GLU A 17 0.35 11.66 14.70
C GLU A 17 0.98 10.54 13.88
N PRO A 18 1.92 9.76 14.45
CA PRO A 18 2.53 8.67 13.71
C PRO A 18 1.43 7.79 13.11
N PRO A 19 1.59 7.32 11.85
CA PRO A 19 0.63 6.42 11.25
C PRO A 19 0.34 5.28 12.21
N LEU A 20 -0.94 4.88 12.30
CA LEU A 20 -1.36 3.80 13.16
C LEU A 20 -0.48 2.58 12.92
N ILE A 21 0.13 2.05 13.99
CA ILE A 21 0.92 0.83 13.91
C ILE A 21 -0.05 -0.29 13.56
N ARG A 22 0.13 -0.87 12.36
CA ARG A 22 -0.66 -1.98 11.84
C ARG A 22 0.22 -3.20 11.68
N SER A 23 -0.32 -4.39 11.94
CA SER A 23 0.37 -5.64 11.63
C SER A 23 0.40 -5.89 10.12
N GLY A 24 1.33 -6.73 9.66
CA GLY A 24 1.35 -7.14 8.24
C GLY A 24 0.06 -7.85 7.83
N GLU A 25 -0.59 -8.56 8.75
CA GLU A 25 -1.89 -9.21 8.57
C GLU A 25 -3.03 -8.21 8.36
N GLU A 26 -3.10 -7.15 9.17
CA GLU A 26 -4.12 -6.10 9.04
C GLU A 26 -4.01 -5.38 7.69
N ILE A 27 -2.77 -5.06 7.28
CA ILE A 27 -2.51 -4.43 5.98
C ILE A 27 -2.91 -5.37 4.83
N LEU A 28 -2.62 -6.67 4.97
CA LEU A 28 -2.98 -7.67 3.97
C LEU A 28 -4.50 -7.81 3.83
N MET A 29 -5.23 -7.88 4.93
CA MET A 29 -6.70 -7.93 4.91
C MET A 29 -7.27 -6.70 4.22
N GLU A 30 -6.78 -5.50 4.54
CA GLU A 30 -7.23 -4.27 3.87
C GLU A 30 -6.96 -4.31 2.37
N ILE A 31 -5.78 -4.77 1.93
CA ILE A 31 -5.47 -4.91 0.50
C ILE A 31 -6.35 -5.95 -0.18
N GLU A 32 -6.69 -7.04 0.51
CA GLU A 32 -7.57 -8.10 0.00
C GLU A 32 -9.01 -7.59 -0.15
N ASP A 33 -9.51 -6.80 0.80
CA ASP A 33 -10.84 -6.18 0.78
C ASP A 33 -11.02 -5.19 -0.38
N LEU A 34 -9.94 -4.58 -0.87
CA LEU A 34 -9.97 -3.72 -2.06
C LEU A 34 -10.31 -4.49 -3.36
N GLY A 35 -10.24 -5.83 -3.35
CA GLY A 35 -10.59 -6.65 -4.52
C GLY A 35 -9.62 -6.52 -5.70
N LEU A 36 -8.40 -6.02 -5.46
CA LEU A 36 -7.36 -5.86 -6.47
C LEU A 36 -6.87 -7.22 -6.99
N MET A 37 -6.79 -7.36 -8.31
CA MET A 37 -6.18 -8.53 -8.93
C MET A 37 -4.66 -8.47 -8.84
N LYS A 38 -4.05 -9.64 -8.60
CA LYS A 38 -2.59 -9.84 -8.73
C LYS A 38 -2.13 -9.35 -10.10
N VAL A 39 -1.03 -8.61 -10.13
CA VAL A 39 -0.44 -8.10 -11.38
C VAL A 39 -0.10 -9.18 -12.42
N THR A 40 0.02 -10.45 -11.99
CA THR A 40 0.27 -11.61 -12.86
C THR A 40 -0.98 -12.15 -13.55
N LYS A 41 -2.18 -11.69 -13.20
CA LYS A 41 -3.43 -12.17 -13.79
C LYS A 41 -3.78 -11.38 -15.05
N ILE A 42 -4.27 -12.08 -16.07
CA ILE A 42 -4.79 -11.47 -17.30
C ILE A 42 -5.93 -10.52 -16.94
N GLY A 43 -5.92 -9.31 -17.51
CA GLY A 43 -6.93 -8.28 -17.24
C GLY A 43 -6.74 -7.50 -15.92
N ALA A 44 -5.70 -7.80 -15.13
CA ALA A 44 -5.45 -7.13 -13.86
C ALA A 44 -5.31 -5.61 -14.01
N ASN A 45 -4.67 -5.12 -15.08
CA ASN A 45 -4.53 -3.69 -15.32
C ASN A 45 -5.89 -2.98 -15.46
N ALA A 46 -6.80 -3.56 -16.25
CA ALA A 46 -8.11 -2.96 -16.49
C ALA A 46 -8.97 -2.98 -15.22
N LYS A 47 -9.04 -4.12 -14.53
CA LYS A 47 -9.81 -4.23 -13.27
C LYS A 47 -9.24 -3.31 -12.18
N ASN A 48 -7.93 -3.33 -11.98
CA ASN A 48 -7.31 -2.51 -10.93
C ASN A 48 -7.41 -1.01 -11.24
N ALA A 49 -7.40 -0.59 -12.51
CA ALA A 49 -7.61 0.81 -12.88
C ALA A 49 -9.01 1.32 -12.50
N GLN A 50 -10.03 0.45 -12.53
CA GLN A 50 -11.38 0.79 -12.07
C GLN A 50 -11.43 1.00 -10.54
N ILE A 51 -10.76 0.10 -9.79
CA ILE A 51 -10.70 0.13 -8.31
C ILE A 51 -9.87 1.30 -7.79
N ALA A 52 -8.75 1.62 -8.46
CA ALA A 52 -7.76 2.59 -8.00
C ALA A 52 -8.28 4.04 -7.86
N LYS A 53 -9.47 4.34 -8.41
CA LYS A 53 -10.06 5.69 -8.37
C LYS A 53 -10.43 6.13 -6.94
N GLY A 54 -10.61 5.20 -5.99
CA GLY A 54 -11.03 5.51 -4.62
C GLY A 54 -10.09 5.08 -3.49
N SER A 55 -9.11 4.20 -3.75
CA SER A 55 -8.34 3.54 -2.68
C SER A 55 -6.90 4.02 -2.51
N GLY A 56 -6.36 4.80 -3.45
CA GLY A 56 -4.92 5.13 -3.49
C GLY A 56 -4.02 3.94 -3.92
N TRP A 57 -4.54 2.72 -3.91
CA TRP A 57 -3.86 1.50 -4.34
C TRP A 57 -4.11 1.22 -5.83
N ARG A 58 -3.05 0.94 -6.59
CA ARG A 58 -3.12 0.71 -8.04
C ARG A 58 -2.80 -0.72 -8.48
N LYS A 59 -2.06 -1.45 -7.65
CA LYS A 59 -1.52 -2.76 -7.99
C LYS A 59 -1.48 -3.61 -6.74
N ARG A 60 -1.83 -4.89 -6.86
CA ARG A 60 -1.52 -5.91 -5.86
C ARG A 60 -0.28 -6.68 -6.31
N SER A 61 0.80 -6.54 -5.54
CA SER A 61 2.08 -7.21 -5.77
C SER A 61 2.03 -8.70 -5.40
N ILE A 62 2.84 -9.51 -6.08
CA ILE A 62 3.08 -10.92 -5.71
C ILE A 62 3.78 -11.06 -4.35
N ILE A 63 4.48 -10.01 -3.89
CA ILE A 63 5.17 -10.01 -2.60
C ILE A 63 4.20 -10.21 -1.44
N GLY A 64 2.95 -9.73 -1.59
CA GLY A 64 1.91 -9.93 -0.60
C GLY A 64 1.57 -11.40 -0.34
N ASP A 65 1.85 -12.29 -1.29
CA ASP A 65 1.60 -13.73 -1.15
C ASP A 65 2.72 -14.49 -0.44
N LEU A 66 3.84 -13.83 -0.16
CA LEU A 66 4.98 -14.49 0.44
C LEU A 66 4.70 -14.80 1.91
N PRO A 67 5.07 -16.01 2.40
CA PRO A 67 4.68 -16.47 3.74
C PRO A 67 5.21 -15.59 4.87
N TYR A 68 6.28 -14.83 4.61
CA TYR A 68 6.92 -13.92 5.57
C TYR A 68 6.37 -12.48 5.53
N TRP A 69 5.52 -12.13 4.56
CA TRP A 69 4.99 -10.78 4.45
C TRP A 69 3.98 -10.48 5.57
N ARG A 70 3.10 -11.44 5.87
CA ARG A 70 2.12 -11.36 6.97
C ARG A 70 2.76 -11.02 8.31
N THR A 71 3.90 -11.64 8.58
CA THR A 71 4.61 -11.52 9.85
C THR A 71 5.69 -10.43 9.83
N ASN A 72 5.81 -9.67 8.73
CA ASN A 72 6.89 -8.70 8.50
C ASN A 72 8.29 -9.27 8.77
N LEU A 73 8.49 -10.58 8.56
CA LEU A 73 9.75 -11.28 8.86
C LEU A 73 10.77 -11.14 7.71
N ILE A 74 10.70 -10.08 6.91
CA ILE A 74 11.82 -9.73 6.02
C ILE A 74 12.97 -9.29 6.93
N ARG A 75 13.78 -10.27 7.33
CA ARG A 75 15.02 -10.01 8.04
C ARG A 75 15.95 -9.31 7.06
N HIS A 76 16.18 -8.03 7.32
CA HIS A 76 17.35 -7.34 6.81
C HIS A 76 18.55 -7.95 7.53
N ASN A 77 19.16 -8.96 6.90
CA ASN A 77 20.50 -9.41 7.27
C ASN A 77 21.54 -8.48 6.65
#